data_AF-A0A9N9PUZ3-F1
#
_entry.id   AF-A0A9N9PUZ3-F1
#
_cell.length_a   1.000
_cell.length_b   1.000
_cell.length_c   1.000
_cell.angle_alpha   90.00
_cell.angle_beta   90.00
_cell.angle_gamma   90.00
#
_symmetry.space_group_name_H-M   'P 1'
#
loop_
_entity.id
_entity.type
_entity.pdbx_description
1 polymer ?
#
loop_
_entity_poly.entity_id
_entity_poly.type
_entity_poly.pdbx_seq_one_letter_code
_entity_poly.pdbx_strand_id
1 'polypeptide(L)'
;MASNPFQLPDRTGSGPNSEVALRNRNQVLESTLQAERETWGKREAELLAEIQALKLDHEHCAEDYDALKGYAEGLREGKKEDVGTIAELKEKLAEANRRAEAGETAVEELAKLKVEKEGIEAMIKIVVHTRLRFLFQALSVVPEARPRIPPGAINQYIKTGNAAAHAGCGTADAQLFLDHHIPPSLLPGMTLIFKNIYRMTPTEFVALSEKEKVAIDCEVTIRVLQVQNNSISRPIAQRQQALDHIEIIRMKASKMSRAEFENDADVERRLGLVKELVAEIVDGDRLNSLSGGSPSTKDRPAPRRPSSKYYK
;
A
#
# COMPACT_ATOMS: atom_id res chain seq x y z
N MET A 1 21.33 -114.79 5.91
CA MET A 1 22.81 -114.92 5.96
C MET A 1 23.23 -114.44 7.34
N ALA A 2 23.42 -115.38 8.26
CA ALA A 2 24.75 -115.91 8.65
C ALA A 2 25.45 -114.91 9.59
N SER A 3 25.88 -115.20 10.82
CA SER A 3 25.91 -116.41 11.63
C SER A 3 26.11 -115.93 13.08
N ASN A 4 25.38 -116.51 14.04
CA ASN A 4 25.59 -116.29 15.47
C ASN A 4 26.26 -117.55 16.04
N PRO A 5 27.53 -117.50 16.50
CA PRO A 5 28.13 -118.60 17.24
C PRO A 5 28.49 -118.09 18.64
N PHE A 6 27.51 -117.96 19.52
CA PHE A 6 27.81 -117.78 20.94
C PHE A 6 27.67 -119.13 21.63
N GLN A 7 28.83 -119.77 21.80
CA GLN A 7 29.04 -120.98 22.56
C GLN A 7 28.58 -120.78 24.01
N LEU A 8 27.69 -121.67 24.47
CA LEU A 8 27.40 -121.87 25.88
C LEU A 8 28.58 -122.60 26.54
N PRO A 9 29.22 -122.06 27.58
CA PRO A 9 30.08 -122.84 28.43
C PRO A 9 29.29 -123.51 29.56
N ASP A 10 29.80 -124.68 29.90
CA ASP A 10 29.32 -125.66 30.85
C ASP A 10 28.86 -125.13 32.20
N ARG A 11 27.71 -125.68 32.63
CA ARG A 11 27.27 -125.74 34.02
C ARG A 11 28.17 -126.70 34.80
N THR A 12 29.15 -126.18 35.53
CA THR A 12 29.75 -126.90 36.66
C THR A 12 30.06 -125.93 37.81
N GLY A 13 29.56 -126.25 39.01
CA GLY A 13 30.03 -125.69 40.29
C GLY A 13 29.27 -124.49 40.87
N SER A 14 28.06 -124.72 41.40
CA SER A 14 27.44 -123.80 42.37
C SER A 14 28.14 -123.96 43.73
N GLY A 15 29.10 -123.09 44.01
CA GLY A 15 29.60 -122.87 45.37
C GLY A 15 28.89 -121.67 46.02
N PRO A 16 28.71 -121.63 47.35
CA PRO A 16 28.03 -120.54 48.07
C PRO A 16 28.65 -119.13 47.88
N ASN A 17 29.81 -119.03 47.22
CA ASN A 17 30.45 -117.76 46.83
C ASN A 17 29.89 -117.11 45.55
N SER A 18 29.22 -117.85 44.64
CA SER A 18 28.70 -117.26 43.39
C SER A 18 27.41 -116.46 43.61
N GLU A 19 26.61 -116.85 44.59
CA GLU A 19 25.35 -116.20 44.94
C GLU A 19 25.59 -114.86 45.67
N VAL A 20 26.62 -114.81 46.53
CA VAL A 20 27.06 -113.56 47.19
C VAL A 20 27.64 -112.56 46.17
N ALA A 21 28.41 -113.04 45.18
CA ALA A 21 28.96 -112.19 44.12
C ALA A 21 27.87 -111.62 43.19
N LEU A 22 26.85 -112.43 42.85
CA LEU A 22 25.69 -111.98 42.08
C LEU A 22 24.84 -110.96 42.86
N ARG A 23 24.64 -111.18 44.17
CA ARG A 23 23.91 -110.26 45.03
C ARG A 23 24.60 -108.90 45.17
N ASN A 24 25.92 -108.89 45.37
CA ASN A 24 26.71 -107.66 45.40
C ASN A 24 26.69 -106.92 44.05
N ARG A 25 26.76 -107.65 42.94
CA ARG A 25 26.66 -107.06 41.60
C ARG A 25 25.29 -106.44 41.35
N ASN A 26 24.21 -107.11 41.75
CA ASN A 26 22.86 -106.57 41.64
C ASN A 26 22.67 -105.33 42.52
N GLN A 27 23.22 -105.33 43.74
CA GLN A 27 23.17 -104.16 44.62
C GLN A 27 23.93 -102.95 44.04
N VAL A 28 25.09 -103.17 43.41
CA VAL A 28 25.83 -102.11 42.72
C VAL A 28 25.04 -101.58 41.52
N LEU A 29 24.43 -102.46 40.72
CA LEU A 29 23.60 -102.05 39.58
C LEU A 29 22.36 -101.27 40.01
N GLU A 30 21.69 -101.70 41.08
CA GLU A 30 20.56 -100.96 41.67
C GLU A 30 21.00 -99.59 42.17
N SER A 31 22.15 -99.49 42.85
CA SER A 31 22.71 -98.21 43.28
C SER A 31 23.10 -97.29 42.12
N THR A 32 23.65 -97.84 41.02
CA THR A 32 23.99 -97.07 39.82
C THR A 32 22.73 -96.59 39.11
N LEU A 33 21.72 -97.45 38.96
CA LEU A 33 20.42 -97.07 38.40
C LEU A 33 19.71 -96.02 39.25
N GLN A 34 19.81 -96.12 40.58
CA GLN A 34 19.29 -95.12 41.51
C GLN A 34 19.99 -93.77 41.31
N ALA A 35 21.32 -93.75 41.24
CA ALA A 35 22.11 -92.55 41.00
C ALA A 35 21.81 -91.93 39.61
N GLU A 36 21.67 -92.76 38.56
CA GLU A 36 21.27 -92.29 37.24
C GLU A 36 19.85 -91.71 37.24
N ARG A 37 18.89 -92.33 37.93
CA ARG A 37 17.55 -91.77 38.08
C ARG A 37 17.57 -90.42 38.79
N GLU A 38 18.41 -90.26 39.81
CA GLU A 38 18.58 -88.99 40.50
C GLU A 38 19.23 -87.91 39.62
N THR A 39 20.23 -88.26 38.80
CA THR A 39 20.86 -87.30 37.88
C THR A 39 19.91 -86.90 36.75
N TRP A 40 19.17 -87.87 36.18
CA TRP A 40 18.14 -87.61 35.18
C TRP A 40 17.00 -86.78 35.75
N GLY A 41 16.53 -87.08 36.97
CA GLY A 41 15.50 -86.28 37.63
C GLY A 41 15.93 -84.84 37.93
N LYS A 42 17.20 -84.63 38.32
CA LYS A 42 17.76 -83.28 38.46
C LYS A 42 17.83 -82.56 37.12
N ARG A 43 18.29 -83.23 36.06
CA ARG A 43 18.40 -82.63 34.73
C ARG A 43 17.03 -82.30 34.13
N GLU A 44 16.03 -83.15 34.35
CA GLU A 44 14.64 -82.90 33.95
C GLU A 44 14.07 -81.68 34.68
N ALA A 45 14.30 -81.56 35.99
CA ALA A 45 13.87 -80.40 36.77
C ALA A 45 14.55 -79.09 36.29
N GLU A 46 15.85 -79.13 35.97
CA GLU A 46 16.57 -77.99 35.38
C GLU A 46 15.98 -77.57 34.03
N LEU A 47 15.74 -78.53 33.12
CA LEU A 47 15.17 -78.24 31.81
C LEU A 47 13.74 -77.69 31.91
N LEU A 48 12.93 -78.19 32.85
CA LEU A 48 11.60 -77.65 33.09
C LEU A 48 11.64 -76.20 33.61
N ALA A 49 12.59 -75.89 34.51
CA ALA A 49 12.79 -74.53 34.99
C ALA A 49 13.25 -73.59 33.87
N GLU A 50 14.17 -74.04 33.00
CA GLU A 50 14.64 -73.27 31.84
C GLU A 50 13.53 -73.03 30.82
N ILE A 51 12.70 -74.03 30.52
CA ILE A 51 11.52 -73.88 29.66
C ILE A 51 10.53 -72.88 30.26
N GLN A 52 10.31 -72.90 31.57
CA GLN A 52 9.44 -71.92 32.23
C GLN A 52 10.00 -70.50 32.15
N ALA A 53 11.31 -70.32 32.39
CA ALA A 53 11.97 -69.02 32.27
C ALA A 53 11.87 -68.47 30.83
N LEU A 54 12.18 -69.29 29.82
CA LEU A 54 12.08 -68.89 28.41
C LEU A 54 10.65 -68.55 27.97
N LYS A 55 9.64 -69.23 28.53
CA LYS A 55 8.24 -68.87 28.29
C LYS A 55 7.90 -67.51 28.87
N LEU A 56 8.33 -67.25 30.11
CA LEU A 56 8.11 -65.96 30.76
C LEU A 56 8.80 -64.83 29.98
N ASP A 57 10.04 -65.04 29.54
CA ASP A 57 10.79 -64.06 28.75
C ASP A 57 10.12 -63.80 27.39
N HIS A 58 9.60 -64.85 26.73
CA HIS A 58 8.85 -64.69 25.49
C HIS A 58 7.57 -63.87 25.73
N GLU A 59 6.82 -64.14 26.81
CA GLU A 59 5.62 -63.37 27.15
C GLU A 59 5.95 -61.89 27.35
N HIS A 60 7.00 -61.57 28.10
CA HIS A 60 7.45 -60.18 28.30
C HIS A 60 7.87 -59.52 26.97
N CYS A 61 8.60 -60.24 26.10
CA CYS A 61 8.99 -59.70 24.80
C CYS A 61 7.79 -59.46 23.88
N ALA A 62 6.74 -60.27 23.98
CA ALA A 62 5.51 -60.08 23.22
C ALA A 62 4.75 -58.83 23.72
N GLU A 63 4.65 -58.64 25.03
CA GLU A 63 4.04 -57.45 25.64
C GLU A 63 4.78 -56.16 25.25
N ASP A 64 6.12 -56.17 25.29
CA ASP A 64 6.95 -55.04 24.87
C ASP A 64 6.78 -54.72 23.37
N TYR A 65 6.68 -55.76 22.54
CA TYR A 65 6.44 -55.59 21.10
C TYR A 65 5.08 -54.94 20.82
N ASP A 66 4.03 -55.39 21.50
CA ASP A 66 2.68 -54.82 21.34
C ASP A 66 2.62 -53.37 21.84
N ALA A 67 3.29 -53.06 22.95
CA ALA A 67 3.40 -51.69 23.46
C ALA A 67 4.14 -50.76 22.48
N LEU A 68 5.27 -51.20 21.92
CA LEU A 68 6.02 -50.44 20.92
C LEU A 68 5.22 -50.24 19.63
N LYS A 69 4.47 -51.26 19.21
CA LYS A 69 3.59 -51.17 18.05
C LYS A 69 2.50 -50.12 18.26
N GLY A 70 1.84 -50.13 19.43
CA GLY A 70 0.83 -49.12 19.78
C GLY A 70 1.40 -47.70 19.82
N TYR A 71 2.60 -47.52 20.38
CA TYR A 71 3.29 -46.22 20.40
C TYR A 71 3.63 -45.73 18.98
N ALA A 72 4.12 -46.62 18.11
CA ALA A 72 4.43 -46.29 16.72
C ALA A 72 3.19 -45.92 15.89
N GLU A 73 2.06 -46.59 16.14
CA GLU A 73 0.76 -46.25 15.54
C GLU A 73 0.28 -44.87 16.03
N GLY A 74 0.34 -44.60 17.34
CA GLY A 74 0.00 -43.29 17.91
C GLY A 74 0.85 -42.15 17.35
N LEU A 75 2.16 -42.36 17.17
CA LEU A 75 3.05 -41.39 16.52
C LEU A 75 2.68 -41.13 15.06
N ARG A 76 2.25 -42.16 14.32
CA ARG A 76 1.79 -42.00 12.93
C ARG A 76 0.49 -41.21 12.85
N GLU A 77 -0.42 -41.45 13.79
CA GLU A 77 -1.70 -40.74 13.86
C GLU A 77 -1.48 -39.27 14.22
N GLY A 78 -0.70 -38.98 15.27
CA GLY A 78 -0.32 -37.62 15.65
C GLY A 78 0.40 -36.88 14.52
N LYS A 79 1.32 -37.54 13.81
CA LYS A 79 1.98 -36.94 12.64
C LYS A 79 1.00 -36.62 11.50
N LYS A 80 -0.05 -37.42 11.28
CA LYS A 80 -1.07 -37.11 10.26
C LYS A 80 -1.88 -35.88 10.66
N GLU A 81 -2.24 -35.77 11.94
CA GLU A 81 -2.95 -34.61 12.48
C GLU A 81 -2.10 -33.33 12.37
N ASP A 82 -0.83 -33.39 12.77
CA ASP A 82 0.13 -32.28 12.63
C ASP A 82 0.31 -31.86 11.16
N VAL A 83 0.40 -32.81 10.23
CA VAL A 83 0.49 -32.51 8.80
C VAL A 83 -0.78 -31.83 8.29
N GLY A 84 -1.96 -32.26 8.77
CA GLY A 84 -3.24 -31.64 8.45
C GLY A 84 -3.33 -30.18 8.93
N THR A 85 -2.99 -29.94 10.21
CA THR A 85 -3.01 -28.59 10.78
C THR A 85 -2.01 -27.64 10.10
N ILE A 86 -0.82 -28.14 9.74
CA ILE A 86 0.17 -27.35 8.98
C ILE A 86 -0.38 -26.98 7.59
N ALA A 87 -1.08 -27.88 6.92
CA ALA A 87 -1.68 -27.59 5.62
C ALA A 87 -2.75 -26.49 5.72
N GLU A 88 -3.64 -26.57 6.71
CA GLU A 88 -4.66 -25.54 6.96
C GLU A 88 -4.03 -24.18 7.30
N LEU A 89 -2.98 -24.15 8.13
CA LEU A 89 -2.30 -22.91 8.47
C LEU A 89 -1.60 -22.29 7.26
N LYS A 90 -1.01 -23.10 6.38
CA LYS A 90 -0.42 -22.61 5.13
C LYS A 90 -1.48 -22.01 4.20
N GLU A 91 -2.65 -22.62 4.11
CA GLU A 91 -3.76 -22.09 3.30
C GLU A 91 -4.28 -20.76 3.87
N LYS A 92 -4.50 -20.69 5.19
CA LYS A 92 -4.91 -19.45 5.87
C LYS A 92 -3.87 -18.34 5.69
N LEU A 93 -2.57 -18.66 5.76
CA LEU A 93 -1.50 -17.69 5.52
C LEU A 93 -1.50 -17.18 4.08
N ALA A 94 -1.68 -18.07 3.10
CA ALA A 94 -1.74 -17.70 1.69
C ALA A 94 -2.98 -16.83 1.37
N GLU A 95 -4.11 -17.06 2.04
CA GLU A 95 -5.30 -16.21 1.90
C GLU A 95 -5.11 -14.84 2.56
N ALA A 96 -4.51 -14.79 3.75
CA ALA A 96 -4.18 -13.52 4.42
C ALA A 96 -3.26 -12.65 3.56
N ASN A 97 -2.22 -13.24 2.95
CA ASN A 97 -1.31 -12.53 2.06
C ASN A 97 -2.03 -11.96 0.82
N ARG A 98 -2.91 -12.75 0.17
CA ARG A 98 -3.71 -12.27 -0.97
C ARG A 98 -4.60 -11.08 -0.60
N ARG A 99 -5.21 -11.10 0.60
CA ARG A 99 -6.02 -9.96 1.08
C ARG A 99 -5.17 -8.73 1.39
N ALA A 100 -3.96 -8.92 1.94
CA ALA A 100 -3.05 -7.82 2.21
C ALA A 100 -2.57 -7.15 0.92
N GLU A 101 -2.14 -7.94 -0.08
CA GLU A 101 -1.75 -7.44 -1.41
C GLU A 101 -2.91 -6.70 -2.09
N ALA A 102 -4.12 -7.30 -2.10
CA ALA A 102 -5.30 -6.64 -2.64
C ALA A 102 -5.62 -5.32 -1.89
N GLY A 103 -5.48 -5.31 -0.57
CA GLY A 103 -5.65 -4.11 0.25
C GLY A 103 -4.65 -3.00 -0.09
N GLU A 104 -3.38 -3.35 -0.26
CA GLU A 104 -2.31 -2.41 -0.64
C GLU A 104 -2.60 -1.80 -2.02
N THR A 105 -2.97 -2.63 -3.01
CA THR A 105 -3.35 -2.12 -4.35
C THR A 105 -4.56 -1.19 -4.30
N ALA A 106 -5.57 -1.49 -3.49
CA ALA A 106 -6.76 -0.64 -3.36
C ALA A 106 -6.45 0.71 -2.68
N VAL A 107 -5.50 0.73 -1.73
CA VAL A 107 -5.03 1.97 -1.09
C VAL A 107 -4.29 2.85 -2.10
N GLU A 108 -3.42 2.26 -2.93
CA GLU A 108 -2.72 2.99 -3.99
C GLU A 108 -3.68 3.57 -5.04
N GLU A 109 -4.66 2.78 -5.49
CA GLU A 109 -5.70 3.25 -6.43
C GLU A 109 -6.54 4.39 -5.83
N LEU A 110 -6.92 4.27 -4.56
CA LEU A 110 -7.67 5.31 -3.86
C LEU A 110 -6.86 6.61 -3.72
N ALA A 111 -5.54 6.52 -3.52
CA ALA A 111 -4.67 7.68 -3.50
C ALA A 111 -4.61 8.37 -4.88
N LYS A 112 -4.50 7.60 -5.97
CA LYS A 112 -4.50 8.13 -7.35
C LYS A 112 -5.83 8.82 -7.68
N LEU A 113 -6.96 8.19 -7.37
CA LEU A 113 -8.30 8.74 -7.63
C LEU A 113 -8.57 10.02 -6.82
N LYS A 114 -8.01 10.16 -5.61
CA LYS A 114 -8.12 11.40 -4.84
C LYS A 114 -7.42 12.57 -5.54
N VAL A 115 -6.19 12.35 -6.00
CA VAL A 115 -5.43 13.37 -6.74
C VAL A 115 -6.17 13.77 -8.03
N GLU A 116 -6.67 12.79 -8.78
CA GLU A 116 -7.46 13.04 -10.00
C GLU A 116 -8.73 13.84 -9.70
N LYS A 117 -9.47 13.47 -8.66
CA LYS A 117 -10.68 14.18 -8.23
C LYS A 117 -10.39 15.64 -7.88
N GLU A 118 -9.34 15.92 -7.12
CA GLU A 118 -8.94 17.28 -6.74
C GLU A 118 -8.58 18.13 -7.97
N GLY A 119 -7.86 17.55 -8.93
CA GLY A 119 -7.56 18.20 -10.21
C GLY A 119 -8.81 18.54 -11.02
N ILE A 120 -9.74 17.58 -11.16
CA ILE A 120 -11.01 17.76 -11.87
C ILE A 120 -11.89 18.82 -11.19
N GLU A 121 -12.01 18.79 -9.86
CA GLU A 121 -12.80 19.79 -9.10
C GLU A 121 -12.27 21.21 -9.31
N ALA A 122 -10.94 21.39 -9.33
CA ALA A 122 -10.32 22.68 -9.61
C ALA A 122 -10.64 23.16 -11.04
N MET A 123 -10.52 22.29 -12.05
CA MET A 123 -10.87 22.62 -13.44
C MET A 123 -12.35 22.99 -13.60
N ILE A 124 -13.26 22.21 -13.01
CA ILE A 124 -14.71 22.48 -13.05
C ILE A 124 -15.00 23.87 -12.47
N LYS A 125 -14.37 24.22 -11.34
CA LYS A 125 -14.56 25.54 -10.70
C LYS A 125 -14.15 26.69 -11.63
N ILE A 126 -13.03 26.57 -12.34
CA ILE A 126 -12.56 27.58 -13.30
C ILE A 126 -13.53 27.70 -14.48
N VAL A 127 -13.94 26.57 -15.08
CA VAL A 127 -14.86 26.54 -16.22
C VAL A 127 -16.22 27.13 -15.84
N VAL A 128 -16.79 26.74 -14.70
CA VAL A 128 -18.07 27.25 -14.20
C VAL A 128 -18.02 28.76 -14.00
N HIS A 129 -17.00 29.27 -13.30
CA HIS A 129 -16.89 30.72 -13.07
C HIS A 129 -16.66 31.53 -14.35
N THR A 130 -15.86 31.01 -15.27
CA THR A 130 -15.62 31.63 -16.59
C THR A 130 -16.90 31.65 -17.42
N ARG A 131 -17.66 30.56 -17.44
CA ARG A 131 -18.93 30.47 -18.18
C ARG A 131 -19.99 31.39 -17.58
N LEU A 132 -20.10 31.45 -16.25
CA LEU A 132 -20.99 32.39 -15.56
C LEU A 132 -20.66 33.84 -15.95
N ARG A 133 -19.37 34.23 -15.98
CA ARG A 133 -18.96 35.56 -16.45
C ARG A 133 -19.49 35.87 -17.85
N PHE A 134 -19.26 34.99 -18.83
CA PHE A 134 -19.71 35.21 -20.20
C PHE A 134 -21.24 35.25 -20.32
N LEU A 135 -21.96 34.41 -19.57
CA LEU A 135 -23.42 34.44 -19.54
C LEU A 135 -23.98 35.75 -18.95
N PHE A 136 -23.36 36.28 -17.90
CA PHE A 136 -23.75 37.59 -17.34
C PHE A 136 -23.38 38.76 -18.26
N GLN A 137 -22.24 38.67 -18.97
CA GLN A 137 -21.88 39.65 -19.99
C GLN A 137 -22.83 39.60 -21.19
N ALA A 138 -23.31 38.41 -21.58
CA ALA A 138 -24.36 38.28 -22.59
C ALA A 138 -25.71 38.82 -22.10
N LEU A 139 -26.05 38.64 -20.82
CA LEU A 139 -27.26 39.20 -20.21
C LEU A 139 -27.23 40.74 -20.13
N SER A 140 -26.04 41.35 -20.03
CA SER A 140 -25.91 42.80 -20.02
C SER A 140 -26.27 43.43 -21.37
N VAL A 141 -26.08 42.70 -22.48
CA VAL A 141 -26.40 43.11 -23.86
C VAL A 141 -27.79 42.69 -24.34
N VAL A 142 -28.54 41.92 -23.56
CA VAL A 142 -29.96 41.58 -23.82
C VAL A 142 -30.82 42.14 -22.68
N PRO A 143 -31.20 43.44 -22.74
CA PRO A 143 -31.89 44.14 -21.65
C PRO A 143 -33.22 43.49 -21.25
N GLU A 144 -33.90 42.87 -22.21
CA GLU A 144 -35.22 42.25 -22.08
C GLU A 144 -35.20 40.95 -21.26
N ALA A 145 -34.03 40.32 -21.09
CA ALA A 145 -33.86 39.06 -20.34
C ALA A 145 -33.52 39.27 -18.85
N ARG A 146 -33.46 40.51 -18.37
CA ARG A 146 -33.12 40.86 -16.97
C ARG A 146 -34.19 40.63 -15.87
N PRO A 147 -35.46 40.21 -16.08
CA PRO A 147 -36.50 40.58 -15.13
C PRO A 147 -36.55 39.79 -13.81
N ARG A 148 -35.56 38.97 -13.43
CA ARG A 148 -35.61 38.19 -12.17
C ARG A 148 -34.30 38.03 -11.39
N ILE A 149 -33.20 38.66 -11.80
CA ILE A 149 -31.95 38.53 -11.04
C ILE A 149 -31.79 39.76 -10.13
N PRO A 150 -31.65 39.57 -8.81
CA PRO A 150 -31.41 40.67 -7.89
C PRO A 150 -30.22 41.53 -8.37
N PRO A 151 -30.32 42.87 -8.38
CA PRO A 151 -29.23 43.75 -8.81
C PRO A 151 -27.89 43.47 -8.08
N GLY A 152 -27.95 43.03 -6.82
CA GLY A 152 -26.77 42.61 -6.05
C GLY A 152 -26.16 41.29 -6.52
N ALA A 153 -26.97 40.34 -7.00
CA ALA A 153 -26.51 39.03 -7.44
C ALA A 153 -25.75 39.11 -8.77
N ILE A 154 -26.21 39.93 -9.74
CA ILE A 154 -25.48 40.16 -11.00
C ILE A 154 -24.07 40.70 -10.73
N ASN A 155 -23.98 41.72 -9.87
CA ASN A 155 -22.69 42.29 -9.47
C ASN A 155 -21.81 41.27 -8.73
N GLN A 156 -22.40 40.44 -7.88
CA GLN A 156 -21.67 39.38 -7.18
C GLN A 156 -21.14 38.31 -8.13
N TYR A 157 -21.91 37.87 -9.13
CA TYR A 157 -21.45 36.87 -10.09
C TYR A 157 -20.40 37.40 -11.07
N ILE A 158 -20.51 38.66 -11.50
CA ILE A 158 -19.45 39.31 -12.28
C ILE A 158 -18.18 39.43 -11.44
N LYS A 159 -18.28 39.81 -10.15
CA LYS A 159 -17.14 39.85 -9.22
C LYS A 159 -16.48 38.48 -9.06
N THR A 160 -17.27 37.41 -8.91
CA THR A 160 -16.77 36.03 -8.77
C THR A 160 -16.15 35.52 -10.07
N GLY A 161 -16.77 35.78 -11.21
CA GLY A 161 -16.28 35.39 -12.53
C GLY A 161 -15.00 36.13 -12.96
N ASN A 162 -14.87 37.42 -12.63
CA ASN A 162 -13.62 38.16 -12.82
C ASN A 162 -12.52 37.67 -11.88
N ALA A 163 -12.85 37.40 -10.61
CA ALA A 163 -11.88 36.85 -9.68
C ALA A 163 -11.36 35.47 -10.12
N ALA A 164 -12.22 34.60 -10.64
CA ALA A 164 -11.79 33.30 -11.17
C ALA A 164 -11.02 33.39 -12.49
N ALA A 165 -11.29 34.39 -13.33
CA ALA A 165 -10.59 34.60 -14.60
C ALA A 165 -9.22 35.31 -14.42
N HIS A 166 -8.99 35.92 -13.26
CA HIS A 166 -7.77 36.70 -12.97
C HIS A 166 -6.97 36.16 -11.80
N ALA A 167 -7.50 35.21 -11.02
CA ALA A 167 -6.73 34.46 -10.05
C ALA A 167 -5.74 33.53 -10.77
N GLY A 168 -4.50 33.53 -10.29
CA GLY A 168 -3.56 32.46 -10.59
C GLY A 168 -4.12 31.15 -10.04
N CYS A 169 -4.16 30.14 -10.89
CA CYS A 169 -4.61 28.79 -10.57
C CYS A 169 -3.59 27.79 -11.12
N GLY A 170 -2.31 27.99 -10.81
CA GLY A 170 -1.19 27.34 -11.48
C GLY A 170 -1.24 25.82 -11.38
N THR A 171 -1.78 25.25 -10.30
CA THR A 171 -1.97 23.79 -10.19
C THR A 171 -2.95 23.29 -11.24
N ALA A 172 -4.13 23.91 -11.35
CA ALA A 172 -5.13 23.52 -12.34
C ALA A 172 -4.65 23.81 -13.77
N ASP A 173 -4.00 24.96 -13.96
CA ASP A 173 -3.46 25.35 -15.26
C ASP A 173 -2.36 24.41 -15.73
N ALA A 174 -1.45 23.98 -14.83
CA ALA A 174 -0.39 23.03 -15.14
C ALA A 174 -0.95 21.63 -15.39
N GLN A 175 -1.98 21.23 -14.64
CA GLN A 175 -2.62 19.92 -14.80
C GLN A 175 -3.22 19.73 -16.20
N LEU A 176 -3.75 20.80 -16.83
CA LEU A 176 -4.21 20.75 -18.23
C LEU A 176 -3.12 20.29 -19.22
N PHE A 177 -1.84 20.57 -18.92
CA PHE A 177 -0.71 20.12 -19.73
C PHE A 177 -0.33 18.68 -19.41
N LEU A 178 -0.29 18.33 -18.12
CA LEU A 178 0.14 17.01 -17.64
C LEU A 178 -0.86 15.90 -18.03
N ASP A 179 -2.16 16.21 -17.99
CA ASP A 179 -3.23 15.26 -18.36
C ASP A 179 -3.56 15.29 -19.86
N HIS A 180 -2.75 15.97 -20.66
CA HIS A 180 -2.92 16.06 -22.12
C HIS A 180 -4.29 16.60 -22.57
N HIS A 181 -4.92 17.45 -21.76
CA HIS A 181 -6.19 18.10 -22.13
C HIS A 181 -6.01 19.19 -23.20
N ILE A 182 -4.78 19.61 -23.48
CA ILE A 182 -4.47 20.58 -24.53
C ILE A 182 -4.17 19.84 -25.84
N PRO A 183 -4.90 20.12 -26.93
CA PRO A 183 -4.63 19.54 -28.24
C PRO A 183 -3.18 19.78 -28.70
N PRO A 184 -2.51 18.81 -29.35
CA PRO A 184 -1.11 18.95 -29.76
C PRO A 184 -0.83 20.16 -30.64
N SER A 185 -1.80 20.60 -31.45
CA SER A 185 -1.70 21.79 -32.30
C SER A 185 -1.63 23.11 -31.52
N LEU A 186 -2.20 23.16 -30.30
CA LEU A 186 -2.23 24.33 -29.44
C LEU A 186 -1.13 24.32 -28.37
N LEU A 187 -0.55 23.15 -28.11
CA LEU A 187 0.41 22.93 -27.03
C LEU A 187 1.59 23.91 -27.03
N PRO A 188 2.29 24.19 -28.15
CA PRO A 188 3.41 25.14 -28.14
C PRO A 188 3.00 26.56 -27.73
N GLY A 189 1.84 27.03 -28.22
CA GLY A 189 1.31 28.35 -27.91
C GLY A 189 0.84 28.46 -26.46
N MET A 190 0.15 27.44 -25.96
CA MET A 190 -0.32 27.39 -24.57
C MET A 190 0.86 27.28 -23.58
N THR A 191 1.90 26.51 -23.91
CA THR A 191 3.11 26.41 -23.08
C THR A 191 3.83 27.75 -22.99
N LEU A 192 3.90 28.50 -24.09
CA LEU A 192 4.45 29.86 -24.09
C LEU A 192 3.63 30.81 -23.20
N ILE A 193 2.30 30.74 -23.27
CA ILE A 193 1.41 31.53 -22.41
C ILE A 193 1.63 31.18 -20.94
N PHE A 194 1.66 29.90 -20.58
CA PHE A 194 1.92 29.44 -19.22
C PHE A 194 3.27 29.96 -18.72
N LYS A 195 4.34 29.79 -19.52
CA LYS A 195 5.68 30.28 -19.17
C LYS A 195 5.74 31.79 -19.02
N ASN A 196 4.99 32.56 -19.81
CA ASN A 196 4.94 34.01 -19.66
C ASN A 196 4.21 34.43 -18.37
N ILE A 197 3.16 33.72 -17.99
CA ILE A 197 2.36 34.01 -16.79
C ILE A 197 3.13 33.57 -15.54
N TYR A 198 3.47 32.29 -15.44
CA TYR A 198 4.06 31.66 -14.25
C TYR A 198 5.59 31.76 -14.20
N ARG A 199 6.26 32.24 -15.27
CA ARG A 199 7.73 32.33 -15.41
C ARG A 199 8.47 31.00 -15.35
N MET A 200 7.75 29.90 -15.53
CA MET A 200 8.25 28.53 -15.51
C MET A 200 7.37 27.62 -16.37
N THR A 201 7.82 26.41 -16.62
CA THR A 201 7.05 25.38 -17.32
C THR A 201 6.02 24.73 -16.38
N PRO A 202 4.97 24.08 -16.93
CA PRO A 202 4.00 23.33 -16.12
C PRO A 202 4.65 22.29 -15.20
N THR A 203 5.65 21.56 -15.71
CA THR A 203 6.37 20.54 -14.95
C THR A 203 7.18 21.14 -13.80
N GLU A 204 7.87 22.26 -14.03
CA GLU A 204 8.58 22.98 -12.98
C GLU A 204 7.63 23.48 -11.90
N PHE A 205 6.45 23.99 -12.28
CA PHE A 205 5.44 24.48 -11.33
C PHE A 205 4.92 23.37 -10.40
N VAL A 206 4.61 22.19 -10.95
CA VAL A 206 4.08 21.07 -10.15
C VAL A 206 5.11 20.52 -9.17
N ALA A 207 6.40 20.60 -9.52
CA ALA A 207 7.49 20.16 -8.66
C ALA A 207 7.68 21.03 -7.40
N LEU A 208 7.16 22.27 -7.40
CA LEU A 208 7.29 23.20 -6.28
C LEU A 208 6.62 22.70 -5.00
N SER A 209 7.01 23.31 -3.88
CA SER A 209 6.31 23.18 -2.61
C SER A 209 4.92 23.85 -2.67
N GLU A 210 3.99 23.44 -1.82
CA GLU A 210 2.61 23.96 -1.84
C GLU A 210 2.58 25.46 -1.51
N LYS A 211 3.40 25.90 -0.55
CA LYS A 211 3.51 27.32 -0.21
C LYS A 211 4.12 28.16 -1.34
N GLU A 212 5.05 27.61 -2.12
CA GLU A 212 5.58 28.29 -3.32
C GLU A 212 4.51 28.44 -4.40
N LYS A 213 3.75 27.36 -4.68
CA LYS A 213 2.64 27.40 -5.65
C LYS A 213 1.65 28.50 -5.31
N VAL A 214 1.23 28.57 -4.04
CA VAL A 214 0.30 29.60 -3.56
C VAL A 214 0.89 31.01 -3.68
N ALA A 215 2.17 31.20 -3.37
CA ALA A 215 2.84 32.49 -3.52
C ALA A 215 2.91 32.94 -4.99
N ILE A 216 3.18 32.01 -5.92
CA ILE A 216 3.20 32.29 -7.36
C ILE A 216 1.79 32.58 -7.87
N ASP A 217 0.77 31.85 -7.44
CA ASP A 217 -0.62 32.12 -7.79
C ASP A 217 -1.04 33.53 -7.35
N CYS A 218 -0.60 33.96 -6.17
CA CYS A 218 -0.77 35.32 -5.68
C CYS A 218 -0.05 36.34 -6.58
N GLU A 219 1.21 36.10 -6.96
CA GLU A 219 1.96 36.97 -7.88
C GLU A 219 1.27 37.10 -9.24
N VAL A 220 0.86 35.97 -9.81
CA VAL A 220 0.15 35.90 -11.09
C VAL A 220 -1.15 36.69 -11.00
N THR A 221 -1.90 36.54 -9.91
CA THR A 221 -3.13 37.31 -9.67
C THR A 221 -2.85 38.81 -9.72
N ILE A 222 -1.82 39.28 -8.99
CA ILE A 222 -1.43 40.70 -8.98
C ILE A 222 -1.05 41.18 -10.38
N ARG A 223 -0.25 40.40 -11.12
CA ARG A 223 0.25 40.75 -12.46
C ARG A 223 -0.87 40.76 -13.51
N VAL A 224 -1.77 39.79 -13.51
CA VAL A 224 -2.87 39.74 -14.48
C VAL A 224 -3.82 40.92 -14.27
N LEU A 225 -4.09 41.29 -13.01
CA LEU A 225 -4.85 42.51 -12.68
C LEU A 225 -4.12 43.81 -13.03
N GLN A 226 -2.79 43.79 -13.19
CA GLN A 226 -2.01 44.94 -13.66
C GLN A 226 -2.18 45.16 -15.16
N VAL A 227 -2.17 44.09 -15.97
CA VAL A 227 -2.24 44.17 -17.44
C VAL A 227 -3.57 44.73 -17.94
N GLN A 228 -4.67 44.44 -17.24
CA GLN A 228 -6.01 44.81 -17.72
C GLN A 228 -6.41 46.26 -17.47
N ASN A 229 -5.76 46.96 -16.53
CA ASN A 229 -6.32 48.19 -15.99
C ASN A 229 -5.24 49.24 -15.65
N ASN A 230 -4.73 49.93 -16.68
CA ASN A 230 -3.78 51.06 -16.56
C ASN A 230 -4.41 52.36 -15.99
N SER A 231 -5.21 52.28 -14.93
CA SER A 231 -5.86 53.43 -14.29
C SER A 231 -5.15 53.87 -13.00
N ILE A 232 -5.12 55.19 -12.76
CA ILE A 232 -4.26 55.92 -11.80
C ILE A 232 -4.67 55.71 -10.32
N SER A 233 -5.87 55.20 -10.01
CA SER A 233 -6.41 55.13 -8.63
C SER A 233 -6.37 53.72 -8.00
N ARG A 234 -5.17 53.11 -7.91
CA ARG A 234 -5.02 51.73 -7.39
C ARG A 234 -4.21 51.70 -6.09
N PRO A 235 -4.42 50.66 -5.23
CA PRO A 235 -3.60 50.41 -4.05
C PRO A 235 -2.18 49.99 -4.43
N ILE A 236 -1.36 50.95 -4.89
CA ILE A 236 0.04 50.74 -5.31
C ILE A 236 0.88 50.24 -4.14
N ALA A 237 0.62 50.75 -2.93
CA ALA A 237 1.33 50.36 -1.72
C ALA A 237 1.13 48.87 -1.39
N GLN A 238 -0.12 48.39 -1.39
CA GLN A 238 -0.46 47.00 -1.11
C GLN A 238 0.16 46.05 -2.13
N ARG A 239 0.19 46.44 -3.41
CA ARG A 239 0.83 45.65 -4.48
C ARG A 239 2.33 45.52 -4.23
N GLN A 240 3.01 46.62 -3.97
CA GLN A 240 4.44 46.59 -3.73
C GLN A 240 4.75 45.73 -2.50
N GLN A 241 4.00 45.92 -1.42
CA GLN A 241 4.16 45.15 -0.19
C GLN A 241 3.95 43.64 -0.42
N ALA A 242 2.92 43.25 -1.18
CA ALA A 242 2.68 41.84 -1.50
C ALA A 242 3.84 41.24 -2.33
N LEU A 243 4.33 41.97 -3.33
CA LEU A 243 5.46 41.54 -4.15
C LEU A 243 6.76 41.42 -3.33
N ASP A 244 7.01 42.35 -2.40
CA ASP A 244 8.17 42.30 -1.51
C ASP A 244 8.12 41.05 -0.60
N HIS A 245 6.94 40.73 -0.06
CA HIS A 245 6.76 39.50 0.72
C HIS A 245 6.94 38.24 -0.13
N ILE A 246 6.42 38.20 -1.36
CA ILE A 246 6.59 37.08 -2.30
C ILE A 246 8.06 36.88 -2.63
N GLU A 247 8.82 37.95 -2.88
CA GLU A 247 10.25 37.85 -3.18
C GLU A 247 11.04 37.29 -1.99
N ILE A 248 10.68 37.68 -0.76
CA ILE A 248 11.29 37.09 0.45
C ILE A 248 10.95 35.60 0.57
N ILE A 249 9.72 35.20 0.28
CA ILE A 249 9.31 33.79 0.26
C ILE A 249 10.15 33.02 -0.78
N ARG A 250 10.32 33.56 -1.99
CA ARG A 250 11.15 32.95 -3.05
C ARG A 250 12.62 32.84 -2.64
N MET A 251 13.18 33.88 -2.04
CA MET A 251 14.56 33.86 -1.54
C MET A 251 14.75 32.82 -0.42
N LYS A 252 13.72 32.57 0.39
CA LYS A 252 13.77 31.50 1.38
C LYS A 252 13.72 30.15 0.70
N ALA A 253 12.77 29.90 -0.19
CA ALA A 253 12.65 28.63 -0.91
C ALA A 253 13.96 28.17 -1.58
N SER A 254 14.77 29.11 -2.10
CA SER A 254 16.07 28.78 -2.72
C SER A 254 17.21 28.47 -1.74
N LYS A 255 17.04 28.76 -0.43
CA LYS A 255 18.10 28.63 0.60
C LYS A 255 17.86 27.51 1.60
N MET A 256 16.68 26.91 1.63
CA MET A 256 16.28 25.88 2.59
C MET A 256 15.76 24.64 1.85
N SER A 257 15.79 23.50 2.53
CA SER A 257 15.15 22.30 1.99
C SER A 257 13.62 22.47 1.94
N ARG A 258 12.96 21.67 1.09
CA ARG A 258 11.49 21.68 0.96
C ARG A 258 10.77 21.47 2.31
N ALA A 259 11.28 20.56 3.13
CA ALA A 259 10.69 20.26 4.44
C ALA A 259 10.86 21.41 5.44
N GLU A 260 12.01 22.08 5.45
CA GLU A 260 12.24 23.25 6.29
C GLU A 260 11.37 24.43 5.86
N PHE A 261 11.26 24.66 4.55
CA PHE A 261 10.44 25.73 3.99
C PHE A 261 8.94 25.56 4.31
N GLU A 262 8.41 24.34 4.16
CA GLU A 262 7.00 24.05 4.44
C GLU A 262 6.64 24.20 5.93
N ASN A 263 7.63 24.10 6.83
CA ASN A 263 7.42 24.25 8.27
C ASN A 263 7.91 25.61 8.82
N ASP A 264 8.44 26.51 7.99
CA ASP A 264 8.94 27.82 8.43
C ASP A 264 7.76 28.75 8.80
N ALA A 265 7.73 29.18 10.07
CA ALA A 265 6.66 30.02 10.60
C ALA A 265 6.63 31.44 9.99
N ASP A 266 7.77 31.98 9.55
CA ASP A 266 7.82 33.28 8.89
C ASP A 266 7.36 33.19 7.43
N VAL A 267 7.59 32.07 6.74
CA VAL A 267 6.98 31.78 5.42
C VAL A 267 5.46 31.72 5.56
N GLU A 268 4.94 30.99 6.55
CA GLU A 268 3.49 30.91 6.80
C GLU A 268 2.89 32.30 7.06
N ARG A 269 3.49 33.05 7.98
CA ARG A 269 3.04 34.42 8.33
C ARG A 269 3.06 35.34 7.11
N ARG A 270 4.12 35.31 6.30
CA ARG A 270 4.24 36.15 5.09
C ARG A 270 3.23 35.73 4.03
N LEU A 271 3.02 34.43 3.84
CA LEU A 271 2.03 33.93 2.89
C LEU A 271 0.61 34.34 3.30
N GLY A 272 0.31 34.34 4.60
CA GLY A 272 -0.92 34.91 5.15
C GLY A 272 -1.11 36.38 4.78
N LEU A 273 -0.10 37.22 5.04
CA LEU A 273 -0.11 38.65 4.66
C LEU A 273 -0.27 38.86 3.15
N VAL A 274 0.40 38.04 2.33
CA VAL A 274 0.26 38.10 0.87
C VAL A 274 -1.19 37.81 0.46
N LYS A 275 -1.83 36.77 1.02
CA LYS A 275 -3.22 36.44 0.73
C LYS A 275 -4.18 37.58 1.10
N GLU A 276 -3.96 38.22 2.25
CA GLU A 276 -4.74 39.38 2.70
C GLU A 276 -4.58 40.56 1.74
N LEU A 277 -3.34 40.93 1.41
CA LEU A 277 -3.05 42.01 0.47
C LEU A 277 -3.61 41.74 -0.92
N VAL A 278 -3.52 40.51 -1.42
CA VAL A 278 -4.12 40.10 -2.70
C VAL A 278 -5.64 40.25 -2.66
N ALA A 279 -6.29 39.85 -1.56
CA ALA A 279 -7.72 40.05 -1.39
C ALA A 279 -8.10 41.54 -1.43
N GLU A 280 -7.35 42.41 -0.74
CA GLU A 280 -7.54 43.87 -0.79
C GLU A 280 -7.36 44.43 -2.21
N ILE A 281 -6.34 43.98 -2.94
CA ILE A 281 -6.07 44.41 -4.32
C ILE A 281 -7.22 43.99 -5.24
N VAL A 282 -7.69 42.75 -5.10
CA VAL A 282 -8.82 42.21 -5.86
C VAL A 282 -10.11 42.99 -5.53
N ASP A 283 -10.37 43.29 -4.26
CA ASP A 283 -11.54 44.06 -3.84
C ASP A 283 -11.50 45.52 -4.29
N GLY A 284 -10.34 46.16 -4.24
CA GLY A 284 -10.14 47.49 -4.82
C GLY A 284 -10.37 47.51 -6.34
N ASP A 285 -9.93 46.47 -7.06
CA ASP A 285 -10.18 46.33 -8.49
C ASP A 285 -11.68 46.10 -8.81
N ARG A 286 -12.37 45.31 -7.97
CA ARG A 286 -13.82 45.06 -8.05
C ARG A 286 -14.63 46.34 -7.86
N LEU A 287 -14.25 47.22 -6.93
CA LEU A 287 -14.95 48.48 -6.68
C LEU A 287 -14.78 49.47 -7.84
N ASN A 288 -13.58 49.54 -8.43
CA ASN A 288 -13.30 50.40 -9.58
C ASN A 288 -13.96 49.91 -10.89
N SER A 289 -14.17 48.60 -11.03
CA SER A 289 -14.85 48.04 -12.21
C SER A 289 -16.37 48.32 -12.22
N LEU A 290 -16.95 48.63 -11.06
CA LEU A 290 -18.38 48.94 -10.90
C LEU A 290 -18.71 50.43 -10.98
N SER A 291 -17.73 51.32 -10.81
CA SER A 291 -17.94 52.77 -10.83
C SER A 291 -18.11 53.35 -12.24
N GLY A 292 -18.06 52.52 -13.29
CA GLY A 292 -18.45 52.89 -14.65
C GLY A 292 -17.80 54.19 -15.09
N GLY A 293 -16.54 54.14 -15.49
CA GLY A 293 -15.94 55.22 -16.25
C GLY A 293 -16.79 55.48 -17.50
N SER A 294 -17.75 56.40 -17.39
CA SER A 294 -18.33 57.05 -18.55
C SER A 294 -17.17 57.66 -19.29
N PRO A 295 -16.95 57.33 -20.58
CA PRO A 295 -15.99 58.05 -21.37
C PRO A 295 -16.46 59.51 -21.36
N SER A 296 -15.68 60.40 -20.75
CA SER A 296 -15.85 61.83 -20.92
C SER A 296 -15.84 62.09 -22.43
N THR A 297 -16.97 62.54 -22.97
CA THR A 297 -17.17 62.86 -24.39
C THR A 297 -16.33 64.05 -24.87
N LYS A 298 -15.41 64.57 -24.05
CA LYS A 298 -14.60 65.74 -24.38
C LYS A 298 -13.35 65.46 -25.22
N ASP A 299 -12.91 64.20 -25.35
CA ASP A 299 -11.66 63.87 -26.07
C ASP A 299 -11.86 62.99 -27.32
N ARG A 300 -13.00 63.11 -28.01
CA ARG A 300 -13.10 62.57 -29.39
C ARG A 300 -12.57 63.60 -30.38
N PRO A 301 -11.37 63.44 -30.97
CA PRO A 301 -11.01 64.22 -32.15
C PRO A 301 -12.00 63.90 -33.27
N ALA A 302 -12.53 64.95 -33.90
CA ALA A 302 -13.51 64.82 -34.98
C ALA A 302 -12.97 63.90 -36.09
N PRO A 303 -13.80 63.02 -36.67
CA PRO A 303 -13.38 62.15 -37.76
C PRO A 303 -12.98 63.00 -38.96
N ARG A 304 -11.71 62.90 -39.37
CA ARG A 304 -11.22 63.52 -40.61
C ARG A 304 -11.93 62.88 -41.79
N ARG A 305 -12.59 63.70 -42.62
CA ARG A 305 -13.20 63.27 -43.88
C ARG A 305 -12.13 62.65 -44.80
N PRO A 306 -12.41 61.53 -45.49
CA PRO A 306 -11.51 61.01 -46.50
C PRO A 306 -11.48 61.96 -47.72
N SER A 307 -10.28 62.35 -48.14
CA SER A 307 -10.06 63.14 -49.35
C SER A 307 -10.26 62.26 -50.57
N SER A 308 -11.39 62.43 -51.26
CA SER A 308 -11.63 61.92 -52.60
C SER A 308 -10.76 62.68 -53.61
N LYS A 309 -9.62 62.11 -54.00
CA LYS A 309 -8.91 62.49 -55.22
C LYS A 309 -8.18 61.29 -55.80
N TYR A 310 -8.88 60.40 -56.51
CA TYR A 310 -8.34 59.66 -57.66
C TYR A 310 -9.52 59.12 -58.48
N TYR A 311 -9.99 59.92 -59.43
CA TYR A 311 -10.62 59.48 -60.67
C TYR A 311 -10.49 60.63 -61.67
N LYS A 312 -9.49 60.52 -62.55
CA LYS A 312 -9.50 60.94 -63.96
C LYS A 312 -8.36 60.19 -64.63
#